data_AF-A0A350JHE8-F1
#
_entry.id   AF-A0A350JHE8-F1
#
_cell.length_a   1.000
_cell.length_b   1.000
_cell.length_c   1.000
_cell.angle_alpha   90.00
_cell.angle_beta   90.00
_cell.angle_gamma   90.00
#
_symmetry.space_group_name_H-M   'P 1'
#
loop_
_entity.id
_entity.type
_entity.pdbx_description
1 polymer ?
#
loop_
_entity_poly.entity_id
_entity_poly.type
_entity_poly.pdbx_seq_one_letter_code
_entity_poly.pdbx_strand_id
1 'polypeptide(L)'
;MTEHNPPLRPTPPSFFERANTLVKESVTIKLIVIGFLTLIMLIPIGMVESLIHERTYRQNDAKHEIGKSWAQSQSIGGPVINIPYHDHYIDSDTKSRGTMHLLPDDFSVSAVINPEIRYRGIFEIPV
;
A
#
# COMPACT_ATOMS: atom_id res chain seq x y z
N MET A 1 -70.34 -50.73 19.18
CA MET A 1 -69.21 -50.11 19.91
C MET A 1 -68.63 -49.02 19.02
N THR A 2 -69.03 -47.77 19.19
CA THR A 2 -68.50 -46.62 18.46
C THR A 2 -67.78 -45.73 19.46
N GLU A 3 -66.46 -45.64 19.32
CA GLU A 3 -65.58 -44.85 20.17
C GLU A 3 -65.86 -43.35 19.92
N HIS A 4 -66.36 -42.66 20.94
CA HIS A 4 -66.59 -41.23 20.90
C HIS A 4 -65.30 -40.51 21.31
N ASN A 5 -64.52 -40.09 20.31
CA ASN A 5 -63.34 -39.26 20.53
C ASN A 5 -63.79 -37.82 20.89
N PRO A 6 -63.45 -37.28 22.08
CA PRO A 6 -63.84 -35.93 22.46
C PRO A 6 -63.08 -34.88 21.63
N PRO A 7 -63.67 -33.69 21.40
CA PRO A 7 -63.03 -32.63 20.62
C PRO A 7 -61.79 -32.09 21.34
N LEU A 8 -60.70 -31.92 20.58
CA LEU A 8 -59.44 -31.34 21.04
C LEU A 8 -59.65 -29.89 21.52
N ARG A 9 -59.14 -29.56 22.71
CA ARG A 9 -59.18 -28.19 23.24
C ARG A 9 -58.10 -27.33 22.56
N PRO A 10 -58.39 -26.07 22.19
CA PRO A 10 -57.36 -25.17 21.68
C PRO A 10 -56.33 -24.91 22.77
N THR A 11 -55.06 -25.17 22.47
CA THR A 11 -53.93 -24.89 23.36
C THR A 11 -53.60 -23.40 23.32
N PRO A 12 -53.22 -22.79 24.46
CA PRO A 12 -52.83 -21.38 24.49
C PRO A 12 -51.56 -21.17 23.64
N PRO A 13 -51.48 -20.04 22.92
CA PRO A 13 -50.35 -19.77 22.03
C PRO A 13 -49.05 -19.64 22.80
N SER A 14 -47.99 -20.18 22.21
CA SER A 14 -46.61 -20.14 22.74
C SER A 14 -46.08 -18.70 22.79
N PHE A 15 -45.15 -18.40 23.70
CA PHE A 15 -44.52 -17.07 23.82
C PHE A 15 -43.96 -16.56 22.47
N PHE A 16 -43.37 -17.44 21.67
CA PHE A 16 -42.85 -17.10 20.34
C PHE A 16 -43.95 -16.76 19.33
N GLU A 17 -45.11 -17.41 19.44
CA GLU A 17 -46.26 -17.14 18.57
C GLU A 17 -46.86 -15.77 18.88
N ARG A 18 -46.94 -15.42 20.17
CA ARG A 18 -47.41 -14.10 20.61
C ARG A 18 -46.45 -12.98 20.17
N ALA A 19 -45.14 -13.22 20.21
CA ALA A 19 -44.17 -12.28 19.67
C ALA A 19 -44.31 -12.12 18.15
N ASN A 20 -44.51 -13.22 17.42
CA ASN A 20 -44.63 -13.19 15.96
C ASN A 20 -45.92 -12.50 15.49
N THR A 21 -47.04 -12.68 16.18
CA THR A 21 -48.30 -11.99 15.83
C THR A 21 -48.17 -10.48 16.04
N LEU A 22 -47.59 -10.04 17.16
CA LEU A 22 -47.35 -8.61 17.42
C LEU A 22 -46.43 -7.96 16.37
N VAL A 23 -45.38 -8.67 15.95
CA VAL A 23 -44.44 -8.20 14.90
C VAL A 23 -45.10 -8.19 13.51
N LYS A 24 -45.95 -9.17 13.20
CA LYS A 24 -46.66 -9.24 11.91
C LYS A 24 -47.64 -8.09 11.74
N GLU A 25 -48.38 -7.76 12.79
CA GLU A 25 -49.45 -6.76 12.76
C GLU A 25 -48.92 -5.32 12.79
N SER A 26 -47.76 -5.07 13.40
CA SER A 26 -47.24 -3.70 13.57
C SER A 26 -46.19 -3.30 12.53
N VAL A 27 -46.53 -2.32 11.68
CA VAL A 27 -45.62 -1.72 10.69
C VAL A 27 -44.45 -0.98 11.36
N THR A 28 -44.71 -0.31 12.49
CA THR A 28 -43.69 0.45 13.24
C THR A 28 -42.57 -0.45 13.74
N ILE A 29 -42.89 -1.64 14.24
CA ILE A 29 -41.89 -2.61 14.71
C ILE A 29 -41.00 -3.06 13.54
N LYS A 30 -41.57 -3.29 12.36
CA LYS A 30 -40.79 -3.65 11.16
C LYS A 30 -39.80 -2.55 10.79
N LEU A 31 -40.21 -1.28 10.84
CA LEU A 31 -39.33 -0.13 10.56
C LEU A 31 -38.17 -0.03 11.57
N ILE A 32 -38.45 -0.25 12.86
CA ILE A 32 -37.40 -0.25 13.90
C ILE A 32 -36.40 -1.38 13.66
N VAL A 33 -36.88 -2.59 13.35
CA VAL A 33 -36.01 -3.74 13.06
C VAL A 33 -35.13 -3.48 11.83
N ILE A 34 -35.69 -2.91 10.76
CA ILE A 34 -34.91 -2.53 9.57
C ILE A 34 -33.86 -1.48 9.95
N GLY A 35 -34.24 -0.43 10.68
CA GLY A 35 -33.31 0.60 11.14
C GLY A 35 -32.17 0.02 11.99
N PHE A 36 -32.49 -0.88 12.91
CA PHE A 36 -31.49 -1.57 13.72
C PHE A 36 -30.55 -2.45 12.88
N LEU A 37 -31.07 -3.20 11.92
CA LEU A 37 -30.26 -3.99 10.99
C LEU A 37 -29.35 -3.10 10.13
N THR A 38 -29.82 -1.94 9.67
CA THR A 38 -28.99 -0.99 8.92
C THR A 38 -27.85 -0.42 9.76
N LEU A 39 -28.09 -0.14 11.04
CA LEU A 39 -27.05 0.30 11.97
C LEU A 39 -25.99 -0.78 12.20
N ILE A 40 -26.41 -2.05 12.33
CA ILE A 40 -25.47 -3.18 12.41
C ILE A 40 -24.62 -3.27 11.14
N MET A 41 -25.22 -3.03 9.97
CA MET A 41 -24.51 -3.07 8.67
C MET A 41 -23.44 -1.97 8.54
N LEU A 42 -23.47 -0.93 9.37
CA LEU A 42 -22.41 0.09 9.39
C LEU A 42 -21.05 -0.48 9.83
N ILE A 43 -21.04 -1.48 10.71
CA ILE A 43 -19.83 -2.13 11.20
C ILE A 43 -19.03 -2.77 10.05
N PRO A 44 -19.58 -3.70 9.25
CA PRO A 44 -18.84 -4.33 8.15
C PRO A 44 -18.42 -3.33 7.06
N ILE A 45 -19.20 -2.27 6.81
CA ILE A 45 -18.81 -1.22 5.87
C ILE A 45 -17.53 -0.52 6.35
N GLY A 46 -17.48 -0.11 7.62
CA GLY A 46 -16.27 0.51 8.19
C GLY A 46 -15.06 -0.41 8.19
N MET A 47 -15.26 -1.73 8.39
CA MET A 47 -14.17 -2.71 8.27
C MET A 47 -13.59 -2.79 6.86
N VAL A 48 -14.45 -2.71 5.83
CA VAL A 48 -14.00 -2.70 4.43
C VAL A 48 -13.24 -1.43 4.11
N GLU A 49 -13.73 -0.26 4.52
CA GLU A 49 -13.04 1.02 4.33
C GLU A 49 -11.66 1.04 4.99
N SER A 50 -11.54 0.54 6.23
CA SER A 50 -10.26 0.40 6.93
C SER A 50 -9.26 -0.46 6.15
N LEU A 51 -9.72 -1.60 5.61
CA LEU A 51 -8.87 -2.49 4.82
C LEU A 51 -8.43 -1.83 3.50
N ILE A 52 -9.30 -1.05 2.86
CA ILE A 52 -8.97 -0.29 1.66
C ILE A 52 -7.93 0.79 1.97
N HIS A 53 -8.10 1.51 3.08
CA HIS A 53 -7.13 2.51 3.54
C HIS A 53 -5.76 1.90 3.79
N GLU A 54 -5.70 0.76 4.47
CA GLU A 54 -4.45 0.06 4.75
C GLU A 54 -3.72 -0.37 3.45
N ARG A 55 -4.47 -0.90 2.47
CA ARG A 55 -3.91 -1.30 1.16
C ARG A 55 -3.38 -0.10 0.38
N THR A 56 -4.12 1.00 0.36
CA THR A 56 -3.74 2.22 -0.34
C THR A 56 -2.51 2.85 0.30
N TYR A 57 -2.46 2.88 1.64
CA TYR A 57 -1.33 3.39 2.39
C TYR A 57 -0.06 2.55 2.13
N ARG A 58 -0.14 1.21 2.24
CA ARG A 58 0.99 0.32 1.94
C ARG A 58 1.49 0.45 0.49
N GLN A 59 0.61 0.67 -0.47
CA GLN A 59 1.00 0.89 -1.86
C GLN A 59 1.74 2.22 -2.04
N ASN A 60 1.26 3.30 -1.42
CA ASN A 60 1.90 4.61 -1.51
C ASN A 60 3.26 4.63 -0.82
N ASP A 61 3.38 4.00 0.35
CA ASP A 61 4.66 3.87 1.06
C ASP A 61 5.69 3.10 0.23
N ALA A 62 5.31 1.97 -0.37
CA ALA A 62 6.21 1.20 -1.24
C ALA A 62 6.68 2.03 -2.45
N LYS A 63 5.79 2.78 -3.11
CA LYS A 63 6.16 3.68 -4.21
C LYS A 63 7.15 4.76 -3.76
N HIS A 64 6.92 5.35 -2.58
CA HIS A 64 7.78 6.41 -2.05
C HIS A 64 9.16 5.87 -1.65
N GLU A 65 9.23 4.69 -1.04
CA GLU A 65 10.47 4.02 -0.66
C GLU A 65 11.30 3.64 -1.90
N ILE A 66 10.67 3.04 -2.93
CA ILE A 66 11.33 2.69 -4.19
C ILE A 66 11.86 3.94 -4.90
N GLY A 67 11.05 5.01 -4.98
CA GLY A 67 11.47 6.29 -5.58
C GLY A 67 12.68 6.90 -4.86
N LYS A 68 12.77 6.76 -3.53
CA LYS A 68 13.94 7.19 -2.77
C LYS A 68 15.18 6.30 -2.99
N SER A 69 15.01 4.98 -3.08
CA SER A 69 16.16 4.06 -3.17
C SER A 69 16.75 3.93 -4.57
N TRP A 70 15.94 4.02 -5.64
CA TRP A 70 16.38 3.77 -7.03
C TRP A 70 16.40 5.01 -7.92
N ALA A 71 15.59 6.04 -7.63
CA ALA A 71 15.52 7.28 -8.41
C ALA A 71 16.19 8.48 -7.74
N GLN A 72 17.08 8.27 -6.77
CA GLN A 72 17.96 9.32 -6.29
C GLN A 72 18.88 9.81 -7.42
N SER A 73 19.31 11.07 -7.32
CA SER A 73 20.16 11.75 -8.31
C SER A 73 21.43 10.95 -8.59
N GLN A 74 21.52 10.30 -9.74
CA GLN A 74 22.75 9.65 -10.18
C GLN A 74 23.67 10.71 -10.79
N SER A 75 24.77 11.03 -10.12
CA SER A 75 25.81 11.91 -10.66
C SER A 75 26.87 11.04 -11.36
N ILE A 76 26.90 11.09 -12.69
CA ILE A 76 27.93 10.42 -13.50
C ILE A 76 29.09 11.40 -13.69
N GLY A 77 30.22 11.13 -13.02
CA GLY A 77 31.45 11.92 -13.16
C GLY A 77 32.21 11.55 -14.43
N GLY A 78 32.86 12.54 -15.05
CA GLY A 78 33.72 12.35 -16.21
C GLY A 78 35.09 11.78 -15.87
N PRO A 79 35.84 11.29 -16.88
CA PRO A 79 37.19 10.78 -16.70
C PRO A 79 38.15 11.91 -16.31
N VAL A 80 39.16 11.59 -15.48
CA VAL A 80 40.24 12.51 -15.08
C VAL A 80 41.57 11.90 -15.50
N ILE A 81 42.41 12.70 -16.15
CA ILE A 81 43.77 12.30 -16.52
C ILE A 81 44.75 12.90 -15.51
N ASN A 82 45.58 12.05 -14.91
CA ASN A 82 46.61 12.46 -13.96
C ASN A 82 47.98 12.35 -14.62
N ILE A 83 48.67 13.48 -14.79
CA ILE A 83 50.01 13.52 -15.38
C ILE A 83 51.02 13.88 -14.28
N PRO A 84 51.89 12.94 -13.85
CA PRO A 84 52.97 13.26 -12.92
C PRO A 84 54.05 14.06 -13.65
N TYR A 85 54.54 15.14 -13.04
CA TYR A 85 55.66 15.93 -13.56
C TYR A 85 56.72 16.17 -12.48
N HIS A 86 57.94 16.42 -12.94
CA HIS A 86 59.08 16.75 -12.10
C HIS A 86 59.38 18.23 -12.23
N ASP A 87 59.32 18.94 -11.11
CA ASP A 87 59.66 20.36 -11.07
C ASP A 87 61.17 20.49 -10.87
N HIS A 88 61.84 21.15 -11.81
CA HIS A 88 63.27 21.45 -11.73
C HIS A 88 63.45 22.89 -11.25
N TYR A 89 63.63 23.09 -9.94
CA TYR A 89 64.09 24.37 -9.42
C TYR A 89 65.57 24.56 -9.78
N ILE A 90 65.90 25.69 -10.43
CA ILE A 90 67.25 25.98 -10.95
C ILE A 90 68.29 26.26 -9.84
N ASP A 91 67.87 26.39 -8.57
CA ASP A 91 68.76 26.86 -7.49
C ASP A 91 68.87 25.95 -6.25
N SER A 92 68.21 24.79 -6.21
CA SER A 92 68.53 23.77 -5.21
C SER A 92 68.04 22.40 -5.66
N ASP A 93 68.88 21.39 -5.52
CA ASP A 93 68.72 19.98 -5.95
C ASP A 93 67.59 19.25 -5.19
N THR A 94 66.38 19.80 -5.22
CA THR A 94 65.18 19.21 -4.61
C THR A 94 64.20 18.85 -5.70
N LYS A 95 64.12 17.55 -6.03
CA LYS A 95 63.13 17.02 -6.99
C LYS A 95 61.75 17.04 -6.35
N SER A 96 60.93 18.04 -6.67
CA SER A 96 59.51 18.03 -6.31
C SER A 96 58.72 17.24 -7.36
N ARG A 97 57.94 16.24 -6.93
CA ARG A 97 57.04 15.48 -7.81
C ARG A 97 55.64 16.08 -7.67
N GLY A 98 55.19 16.78 -8.70
CA GLY A 98 53.82 17.28 -8.82
C GLY A 98 52.94 16.31 -9.60
N THR A 99 51.63 16.35 -9.36
CA THR A 99 50.64 15.68 -10.23
C THR A 99 49.70 16.74 -10.76
N MET A 100 49.58 16.84 -12.08
CA MET A 100 48.61 17.70 -12.74
C MET A 100 47.34 16.90 -13.02
N HIS A 101 46.19 17.45 -12.61
CA HIS A 101 44.87 16.88 -12.87
C HIS A 101 44.25 17.61 -14.06
N LEU A 102 44.01 16.91 -15.15
CA LEU A 102 43.38 17.45 -16.34
C LEU A 102 41.95 16.91 -16.46
N LEU A 103 40.99 17.82 -16.55
CA LEU A 103 39.61 17.53 -16.90
C LEU A 103 39.38 17.88 -18.38
N PRO A 104 38.49 17.16 -19.10
CA PRO A 104 38.14 17.53 -20.45
C PRO A 104 37.36 18.85 -20.49
N ASP A 105 37.65 19.69 -21.49
CA ASP A 105 36.92 20.94 -21.74
C ASP A 105 35.46 20.69 -22.17
N ASP A 106 35.24 19.62 -22.97
CA ASP A 106 33.94 19.15 -23.40
C ASP A 106 33.73 17.69 -22.96
N PHE A 107 32.60 17.43 -22.29
CA PHE A 107 32.23 16.08 -21.83
C PHE A 107 30.81 15.73 -22.30
N SER A 108 30.72 14.82 -23.29
CA SER A 108 29.44 14.28 -23.77
C SER A 108 29.25 12.85 -23.31
N VAL A 109 28.18 12.59 -22.55
CA VAL A 109 27.78 11.24 -22.12
C VAL A 109 26.49 10.84 -22.80
N SER A 110 26.47 9.66 -23.40
CA SER A 110 25.25 9.00 -23.87
C SER A 110 25.06 7.72 -23.06
N ALA A 111 24.05 7.71 -22.19
CA ALA A 111 23.69 6.56 -21.38
C ALA A 111 22.35 5.99 -21.88
N VAL A 112 22.31 4.67 -22.08
CA VAL A 112 21.07 3.94 -22.35
C VAL A 112 20.68 3.25 -21.06
N ILE A 113 19.65 3.77 -20.39
CA ILE A 113 19.11 3.16 -19.16
C ILE A 113 18.00 2.21 -19.59
N ASN A 114 18.18 0.93 -19.29
CA ASN A 114 17.20 -0.11 -19.63
C ASN A 114 16.69 -0.74 -18.33
N PRO A 115 15.61 -0.20 -17.74
CA PRO A 115 15.11 -0.70 -16.47
C PRO A 115 14.47 -2.09 -16.63
N GLU A 116 14.72 -2.98 -15.67
CA GLU A 116 14.10 -4.30 -15.52
C GLU A 116 12.95 -4.19 -14.51
N ILE A 117 11.78 -4.76 -14.79
CA ILE A 117 10.72 -4.82 -13.78
C ILE A 117 10.94 -6.04 -12.89
N ARG A 118 11.12 -5.84 -11.59
CA ARG A 118 11.16 -6.89 -10.56
C ARG A 118 9.95 -6.85 -9.66
N TYR A 119 9.56 -8.02 -9.17
CA TYR A 119 8.35 -8.17 -8.36
C TYR A 119 8.71 -8.38 -6.88
N ARG A 120 8.06 -7.64 -5.97
CA ARG A 120 8.04 -7.95 -4.53
C ARG A 120 6.58 -8.03 -4.05
N GLY A 121 6.10 -9.25 -3.79
CA GLY A 121 4.69 -9.48 -3.48
C GLY A 121 3.80 -9.28 -4.72
N ILE A 122 2.79 -8.40 -4.61
CA ILE A 122 1.89 -8.01 -5.71
C ILE A 122 2.31 -6.73 -6.44
N PHE A 123 3.49 -6.18 -6.12
CA PHE A 123 3.94 -4.89 -6.63
C PHE A 123 5.10 -5.04 -7.60
N GLU A 124 5.02 -4.27 -8.68
CA GLU A 124 6.06 -4.09 -9.71
C GLU A 124 7.04 -3.01 -9.27
N ILE A 125 8.33 -3.32 -9.40
CA ILE A 125 9.46 -2.46 -9.04
C ILE A 125 10.29 -2.29 -10.32
N PRO A 126 10.24 -1.13 -11.00
CA PRO A 126 11.22 -0.83 -12.02
C PRO A 126 12.59 -0.65 -11.35
N VAL A 127 13.58 -1.46 -11.73
CA VAL A 127 14.99 -1.40 -11.29
C VAL A 127 15.91 -1.09 -12.45
#